data_AF-A0A937ALR0-F1
#
_entry.id   AF-A0A937ALR0-F1
#
_cell.length_a   1.000
_cell.length_b   1.000
_cell.length_c   1.000
_cell.angle_alpha   90.00
_cell.angle_beta   90.00
_cell.angle_gamma   90.00
#
_symmetry.space_group_name_H-M   'P 1'
#
loop_
_entity.id
_entity.type
_entity.pdbx_description
1 polymer ?
#
loop_
_entity_poly.entity_id
_entity_poly.type
_entity_poly.pdbx_seq_one_letter_code
_entity_poly.pdbx_strand_id
1 'polypeptide(L)'
;MKKIALFMVASLIAATSFSQDKVNPIIKDFGPVYEIPDAIEKPDPKMNYKLLVDLVMGSSKPDTINLGIEAACTLLNLHGVGGVPKENINMIMAVHNAAGYTVMNNEAYKARYKVDNPNLPMIKALVDAGVKIVVCGQTLKKRGIDPSTLAPGVGIATSALTTITTHQLKGYAMIKW
;
A
#
# COMPACT_ATOMS: atom_id res chain seq x y z
N MET A 1 55.21 50.01 18.37
CA MET A 1 54.76 48.86 17.53
C MET A 1 53.40 48.40 18.04
N LYS A 2 52.30 48.79 17.37
CA LYS A 2 50.93 48.45 17.76
C LYS A 2 50.58 47.06 17.21
N LYS A 3 50.22 46.10 18.07
CA LYS A 3 49.61 44.83 17.65
C LYS A 3 48.13 44.90 17.97
N ILE A 4 47.32 45.14 16.94
CA ILE A 4 45.86 45.05 16.99
C ILE A 4 45.52 43.57 16.80
N ALA A 5 45.03 42.90 17.84
CA ALA A 5 44.50 41.55 17.74
C ALA A 5 43.01 41.66 17.42
N LEU A 6 42.66 41.36 16.16
CA LEU A 6 41.29 41.32 15.68
C LEU A 6 40.71 39.94 16.00
N PHE A 7 39.83 39.86 17.01
CA PHE A 7 39.05 38.65 17.29
C PHE A 7 37.88 38.58 16.32
N MET A 8 37.97 37.68 15.34
CA MET A 8 36.88 37.36 14.41
C MET A 8 36.08 36.19 15.01
N VAL A 9 34.96 36.49 15.65
CA VAL A 9 34.02 35.47 16.14
C VAL A 9 33.15 35.03 14.96
N ALA A 10 33.43 33.85 14.41
CA ALA A 10 32.59 33.20 13.41
C ALA A 10 31.45 32.48 14.13
N SER A 11 30.25 33.08 14.12
CA SER A 11 29.03 32.43 14.60
C SER A 11 28.61 31.35 13.61
N LEU A 12 28.90 30.08 13.91
CA LEU A 12 28.28 28.95 13.24
C LEU A 12 26.79 28.90 13.60
N ILE A 13 25.93 29.38 12.70
CA ILE A 13 24.50 29.08 12.75
C ILE A 13 24.35 27.64 12.27
N ALA A 14 24.23 26.71 13.22
CA ALA A 14 23.82 25.35 12.91
C ALA A 14 22.34 25.38 12.47
N ALA A 15 22.10 25.40 11.17
CA ALA A 15 20.78 25.15 10.62
C ALA A 15 20.43 23.69 10.94
N THR A 16 19.55 23.46 11.91
CA THR A 16 18.94 22.15 12.13
C THR A 16 18.01 21.88 10.95
N SER A 17 18.50 21.12 9.97
CA SER A 17 17.64 20.53 8.96
C SER A 17 16.65 19.60 9.66
N PHE A 18 15.38 20.00 9.75
CA PHE A 18 14.31 19.09 10.13
C PHE A 18 14.18 18.06 9.00
N SER A 19 14.80 16.89 9.16
CA SER A 19 14.40 15.70 8.42
C SER A 19 12.94 15.44 8.75
N GLN A 20 12.04 15.51 7.76
CA GLN A 20 10.68 15.00 7.96
C GLN A 20 10.79 13.48 8.02
N ASP A 21 10.68 12.91 9.21
CA ASP A 21 10.72 11.47 9.36
C ASP A 21 9.45 10.86 8.74
N LYS A 22 9.65 9.76 8.02
CA LYS A 22 8.57 8.97 7.46
C LYS A 22 7.78 8.29 8.58
N VAL A 23 6.46 8.32 8.50
CA VAL A 23 5.53 7.69 9.46
C VAL A 23 4.60 6.69 8.77
N ASN A 24 4.09 5.74 9.54
CA ASN A 24 3.23 4.67 9.06
C ASN A 24 2.25 4.18 10.15
N PRO A 25 1.24 5.00 10.48
CA PRO A 25 0.43 4.80 11.67
C PRO A 25 -0.40 3.51 11.65
N ILE A 26 -0.85 3.03 10.48
CA ILE A 26 -1.71 1.86 10.33
C ILE A 26 -0.93 0.61 9.89
N ILE A 27 -0.14 0.71 8.83
CA ILE A 27 0.68 -0.39 8.29
C ILE A 27 2.14 -0.17 8.70
N LYS A 28 2.56 -0.75 9.82
CA LYS A 28 3.81 -0.43 10.54
C LYS A 28 5.13 -0.65 9.81
N ASP A 29 5.16 -1.39 8.71
CA ASP A 29 6.41 -1.72 7.98
C ASP A 29 6.37 -1.34 6.50
N PHE A 30 5.23 -0.85 5.98
CA PHE A 30 5.02 -0.64 4.54
C PHE A 30 4.26 0.64 4.24
N GLY A 31 4.44 1.16 3.03
CA GLY A 31 3.77 2.37 2.55
C GLY A 31 3.97 3.59 3.46
N PRO A 32 5.21 3.94 3.84
CA PRO A 32 5.45 5.10 4.68
C PRO A 32 5.04 6.39 3.98
N VAL A 33 4.58 7.35 4.77
CA VAL A 33 4.12 8.67 4.33
C VAL A 33 4.84 9.77 5.11
N TYR A 34 4.76 11.00 4.62
CA TYR A 34 5.19 12.18 5.36
C TYR A 34 3.97 12.88 5.96
N GLU A 35 4.14 13.49 7.13
CA GLU A 35 3.17 14.47 7.61
C GLU A 35 3.30 15.75 6.79
N ILE A 36 2.16 16.33 6.41
CA ILE A 36 2.08 17.58 5.67
C ILE A 36 1.29 18.58 6.54
N PRO A 37 1.96 19.29 7.48
CA PRO A 37 1.27 20.13 8.48
C PRO A 37 0.42 21.25 7.84
N ASP A 38 0.88 21.74 6.69
CA ASP A 38 0.31 22.80 5.87
C ASP A 38 -0.69 22.28 4.82
N ALA A 39 -1.06 20.99 4.85
CA ALA A 39 -2.09 20.45 3.98
C ALA A 39 -3.41 21.20 4.18
N ILE A 40 -3.97 21.74 3.10
CA ILE A 40 -5.29 22.39 3.12
C ILE A 40 -6.39 21.33 3.03
N GLU A 41 -6.19 20.34 2.16
CA GLU A 41 -7.08 19.20 1.98
C GLU A 41 -6.62 18.04 2.85
N LYS A 42 -7.50 17.54 3.72
CA LYS A 42 -7.20 16.45 4.65
C LYS A 42 -8.32 15.40 4.64
N PRO A 43 -8.02 14.12 4.92
CA PRO A 43 -9.05 13.15 5.27
C PRO A 43 -9.90 13.67 6.43
N ASP A 44 -11.21 13.43 6.40
CA ASP A 44 -12.13 13.75 7.48
C ASP A 44 -12.09 12.64 8.54
N PRO A 45 -11.60 12.90 9.77
CA PRO A 45 -11.52 11.89 10.84
C PRO A 45 -12.86 11.25 11.21
N LYS A 46 -13.98 11.91 10.90
CA LYS A 46 -15.33 11.46 11.24
C LYS A 46 -15.99 10.64 10.14
N MET A 47 -15.39 10.55 8.96
CA MET A 47 -15.95 9.85 7.81
C MET A 47 -15.65 8.34 7.86
N ASN A 48 -16.62 7.54 7.44
CA ASN A 48 -16.44 6.12 7.15
C ASN A 48 -15.98 5.92 5.70
N TYR A 49 -14.70 5.66 5.51
CA TYR A 49 -14.10 5.46 4.19
C TYR A 49 -14.37 4.06 3.68
N LYS A 50 -14.96 3.98 2.48
CA LYS A 50 -15.13 2.74 1.71
C LYS A 50 -14.22 2.81 0.49
N LEU A 51 -13.13 2.05 0.51
CA LEU A 51 -12.06 2.12 -0.49
C LEU A 51 -12.02 0.83 -1.30
N LEU A 52 -12.07 0.95 -2.62
CA LEU A 52 -11.94 -0.15 -3.56
C LEU A 52 -10.65 0.04 -4.36
N VAL A 53 -9.69 -0.84 -4.16
CA VAL A 53 -8.47 -0.90 -4.94
C VAL A 53 -8.64 -1.88 -6.10
N ASP A 54 -8.60 -1.38 -7.33
CA ASP A 54 -8.53 -2.19 -8.55
C ASP A 54 -7.05 -2.44 -8.91
N LEU A 55 -6.56 -3.65 -8.67
CA LEU A 55 -5.16 -4.03 -8.91
C LEU A 55 -5.05 -4.88 -10.19
N VAL A 56 -4.45 -4.31 -11.23
CA VAL A 56 -4.43 -4.89 -12.59
C VAL A 56 -3.04 -5.40 -12.96
N MET A 57 -2.01 -4.65 -12.60
CA MET A 57 -0.64 -4.87 -13.06
C MET A 57 0.16 -5.76 -12.10
N GLY A 58 1.03 -6.60 -12.66
CA GLY A 58 2.05 -7.32 -11.89
C GLY A 58 3.21 -6.40 -11.51
N SER A 59 4.16 -6.90 -10.71
CA SER A 59 5.43 -6.22 -10.48
C SER A 59 6.20 -5.98 -11.79
N SER A 60 7.03 -4.93 -11.84
CA SER A 60 7.87 -4.63 -13.01
C SER A 60 8.91 -5.74 -13.27
N LYS A 61 9.42 -6.34 -12.19
CA LYS A 61 10.22 -7.56 -12.20
C LYS A 61 9.74 -8.54 -11.11
N PRO A 62 9.97 -9.85 -11.25
CA PRO A 62 9.49 -10.82 -10.27
C PRO A 62 10.09 -10.67 -8.86
N ASP A 63 11.29 -10.12 -8.75
CA ASP A 63 12.02 -9.88 -7.50
C ASP A 63 11.72 -8.51 -6.87
N THR A 64 10.85 -7.72 -7.50
CA THR A 64 10.42 -6.40 -6.99
C THR A 64 9.00 -6.44 -6.45
N ILE A 65 8.74 -5.60 -5.45
CA ILE A 65 7.39 -5.39 -4.93
C ILE A 65 6.43 -4.87 -6.02
N ASN A 66 5.16 -5.15 -5.84
CA ASN A 66 4.08 -4.60 -6.64
C ASN A 66 3.69 -3.23 -6.07
N LEU A 67 3.88 -2.18 -6.88
CA LEU A 67 3.63 -0.80 -6.47
C LEU A 67 2.15 -0.54 -6.13
N GLY A 68 1.20 -1.29 -6.68
CA GLY A 68 -0.21 -1.16 -6.31
C GLY A 68 -0.54 -1.75 -4.93
N ILE A 69 0.19 -2.78 -4.50
CA ILE A 69 0.09 -3.30 -3.12
C ILE A 69 0.71 -2.31 -2.14
N GLU A 70 1.89 -1.76 -2.48
CA GLU A 70 2.52 -0.71 -1.67
C GLU A 70 1.62 0.52 -1.58
N ALA A 71 1.03 0.95 -2.70
CA ALA A 71 0.12 2.08 -2.73
C ALA A 71 -1.14 1.86 -1.87
N ALA A 72 -1.64 0.62 -1.76
CA ALA A 72 -2.72 0.30 -0.83
C ALA A 72 -2.29 0.45 0.65
N CYS A 73 -1.06 0.05 0.98
CA CYS A 73 -0.49 0.29 2.31
C CYS A 73 -0.35 1.79 2.59
N THR A 74 0.20 2.54 1.63
CA THR A 74 0.35 3.99 1.66
C THR A 74 -1.00 4.68 1.83
N LEU A 75 -2.04 4.23 1.11
CA LEU A 75 -3.38 4.79 1.19
C LEU A 75 -3.97 4.66 2.60
N LEU A 76 -3.79 3.51 3.26
CA LEU A 76 -4.19 3.35 4.66
C LEU A 76 -3.41 4.31 5.56
N ASN A 77 -2.08 4.38 5.42
CA ASN A 77 -1.25 5.27 6.24
C ASN A 77 -1.58 6.75 6.03
N LEU A 78 -1.91 7.19 4.81
CA LEU A 78 -2.36 8.56 4.53
C LEU A 78 -3.64 8.91 5.31
N HIS A 79 -4.61 7.99 5.37
CA HIS A 79 -5.81 8.21 6.18
C HIS A 79 -5.50 8.23 7.68
N GLY A 80 -4.59 7.35 8.14
CA GLY A 80 -4.15 7.32 9.53
C GLY A 80 -3.45 8.61 9.97
N VAL A 81 -2.56 9.16 9.12
CA VAL A 81 -1.94 10.49 9.37
C VAL A 81 -2.99 11.60 9.34
N GLY A 82 -4.00 11.48 8.49
CA GLY A 82 -5.17 12.35 8.48
C GLY A 82 -6.07 12.23 9.72
N GLY A 83 -5.77 11.36 10.67
CA GLY A 83 -6.52 11.18 11.91
C GLY A 83 -7.74 10.27 11.80
N VAL A 84 -7.92 9.58 10.67
CA VAL A 84 -9.03 8.63 10.49
C VAL A 84 -8.74 7.35 11.28
N PRO A 85 -9.59 6.96 12.23
CA PRO A 85 -9.45 5.70 12.96
C PRO A 85 -9.49 4.51 12.00
N LYS A 86 -8.70 3.47 12.27
CA LYS A 86 -8.58 2.33 11.36
C LYS A 86 -9.90 1.60 11.15
N GLU A 87 -10.70 1.49 12.21
CA GLU A 87 -12.05 0.93 12.22
C GLU A 87 -13.03 1.64 11.27
N ASN A 88 -12.76 2.91 10.94
CA ASN A 88 -13.57 3.69 10.01
C ASN A 88 -13.12 3.50 8.54
N ILE A 89 -12.09 2.70 8.28
CA ILE A 89 -11.56 2.46 6.92
C ILE A 89 -11.82 1.02 6.49
N ASN A 90 -12.80 0.87 5.59
CA ASN A 90 -13.17 -0.39 4.96
C ASN A 90 -12.55 -0.47 3.56
N MET A 91 -11.51 -1.30 3.40
CA MET A 91 -10.82 -1.45 2.11
C MET A 91 -11.03 -2.83 1.51
N ILE A 92 -11.27 -2.87 0.21
CA ILE A 92 -11.34 -4.09 -0.61
C ILE A 92 -10.35 -3.95 -1.76
N MET A 93 -9.56 -4.98 -2.00
CA MET A 93 -8.66 -5.06 -3.14
C MET A 93 -9.15 -6.13 -4.12
N ALA A 94 -9.54 -5.71 -5.32
CA ALA A 94 -9.91 -6.58 -6.41
C ALA A 94 -8.68 -6.82 -7.31
N VAL A 95 -8.17 -8.04 -7.30
CA VAL A 95 -6.94 -8.41 -8.03
C VAL A 95 -7.31 -9.11 -9.33
N HIS A 96 -6.79 -8.66 -10.46
CA HIS A 96 -7.01 -9.33 -11.73
C HIS A 96 -5.91 -9.09 -12.75
N ASN A 97 -6.10 -9.66 -13.94
CA ASN A 97 -5.13 -9.59 -15.02
C ASN A 97 -3.72 -10.02 -14.57
N ALA A 98 -2.66 -9.25 -14.84
CA ALA A 98 -1.29 -9.65 -14.56
C ALA A 98 -1.01 -9.74 -13.04
N ALA A 99 -1.73 -8.95 -12.24
CA ALA A 99 -1.63 -8.97 -10.78
C ALA A 99 -2.07 -10.30 -10.15
N GLY A 100 -2.77 -11.17 -10.87
CA GLY A 100 -3.17 -12.49 -10.36
C GLY A 100 -1.98 -13.34 -9.88
N TYR A 101 -0.79 -13.18 -10.48
CA TYR A 101 0.42 -13.87 -10.04
C TYR A 101 1.02 -13.27 -8.77
N THR A 102 0.76 -11.98 -8.49
CA THR A 102 1.29 -11.26 -7.32
C THR A 102 0.80 -11.88 -6.00
N VAL A 103 -0.40 -12.47 -6.00
CA VAL A 103 -1.07 -13.02 -4.82
C VAL A 103 -0.88 -14.54 -4.64
N MET A 104 0.04 -15.15 -5.37
CA MET A 104 0.41 -16.55 -5.13
C MET A 104 1.21 -16.69 -3.82
N ASN A 105 1.12 -17.84 -3.17
CA ASN A 105 1.99 -18.20 -2.06
C ASN A 105 3.46 -18.33 -2.51
N ASN A 106 4.38 -18.46 -1.56
CA ASN A 106 5.81 -18.43 -1.88
C ASN A 106 6.23 -19.61 -2.77
N GLU A 107 5.70 -20.79 -2.52
CA GLU A 107 6.05 -22.02 -3.25
C GLU A 107 5.69 -21.91 -4.73
N ALA A 108 4.45 -21.52 -5.05
CA ALA A 108 4.00 -21.35 -6.43
C ALA A 108 4.69 -20.18 -7.15
N TYR A 109 4.93 -19.08 -6.43
CA TYR A 109 5.67 -17.95 -6.99
C TYR A 109 7.11 -18.32 -7.32
N LYS A 110 7.81 -19.00 -6.41
CA LYS A 110 9.19 -19.47 -6.59
C LYS A 110 9.30 -20.52 -7.69
N ALA A 111 8.33 -21.43 -7.79
CA ALA A 111 8.27 -22.39 -8.90
C ALA A 111 8.20 -21.67 -10.26
N ARG A 112 7.43 -20.58 -10.34
CA ARG A 112 7.21 -19.78 -11.55
C ARG A 112 8.39 -18.86 -11.90
N TYR A 113 8.87 -18.09 -10.93
CA TYR A 113 9.78 -16.96 -11.16
C TYR A 113 11.19 -17.17 -10.62
N LYS A 114 11.45 -18.28 -9.93
CA LYS A 114 12.75 -18.63 -9.32
C LYS A 114 13.25 -17.66 -8.24
N VAL A 115 12.36 -16.82 -7.73
CA VAL A 115 12.58 -15.91 -6.60
C VAL A 115 11.43 -16.06 -5.60
N ASP A 116 11.67 -15.72 -4.35
CA ASP A 116 10.59 -15.66 -3.35
C ASP A 116 9.61 -14.53 -3.71
N ASN A 117 8.34 -14.66 -3.32
CA ASN A 117 7.34 -13.63 -3.60
C ASN A 117 7.58 -12.41 -2.68
N PRO A 118 8.05 -11.27 -3.23
CA PRO A 118 8.38 -10.10 -2.41
C PRO A 118 7.14 -9.41 -1.83
N ASN A 119 5.94 -9.80 -2.27
CA ASN A 119 4.68 -9.14 -1.89
C ASN A 119 4.01 -9.73 -0.65
N LEU A 120 4.41 -10.94 -0.23
CA LEU A 120 3.75 -11.64 0.88
C LEU A 120 3.75 -10.85 2.20
N PRO A 121 4.83 -10.15 2.59
CA PRO A 121 4.80 -9.35 3.80
C PRO A 121 3.74 -8.23 3.76
N MET A 122 3.60 -7.55 2.62
CA MET A 122 2.58 -6.51 2.46
C MET A 122 1.16 -7.09 2.38
N ILE A 123 0.98 -8.22 1.67
CA ILE A 123 -0.32 -8.92 1.63
C ILE A 123 -0.76 -9.30 3.04
N LYS A 124 0.15 -9.86 3.84
CA LYS A 124 -0.12 -10.20 5.24
C LYS A 124 -0.49 -8.96 6.04
N ALA A 125 0.28 -7.89 5.94
CA ALA A 125 0.03 -6.65 6.68
C ALA A 125 -1.34 -6.03 6.33
N LEU A 126 -1.73 -6.06 5.05
CA LEU A 126 -3.06 -5.61 4.61
C LEU A 126 -4.17 -6.50 5.17
N VAL A 127 -4.01 -7.82 5.13
CA VAL A 127 -4.98 -8.77 5.70
C VAL A 127 -5.12 -8.60 7.22
N ASP A 128 -3.99 -8.49 7.94
CA ASP A 128 -3.97 -8.23 9.39
C ASP A 128 -4.65 -6.90 9.73
N ALA A 129 -4.56 -5.91 8.84
CA ALA A 129 -5.26 -4.63 8.93
C ALA A 129 -6.74 -4.70 8.46
N GLY A 130 -7.29 -5.90 8.22
CA GLY A 130 -8.69 -6.10 7.86
C GLY A 130 -9.03 -5.76 6.40
N VAL A 131 -8.05 -5.61 5.51
CA VAL A 131 -8.30 -5.43 4.07
C VAL A 131 -8.79 -6.75 3.48
N LYS A 132 -9.93 -6.71 2.79
CA LYS A 132 -10.42 -7.88 2.05
C LYS A 132 -9.76 -7.93 0.66
N ILE A 133 -8.86 -8.88 0.47
CA ILE A 133 -8.22 -9.11 -0.82
C ILE A 133 -8.92 -10.26 -1.54
N VAL A 134 -9.42 -10.01 -2.75
CA VAL A 134 -10.05 -11.03 -3.60
C VAL A 134 -9.47 -11.04 -5.01
N VAL A 135 -9.10 -12.22 -5.48
CA VAL A 135 -8.63 -12.42 -6.85
C VAL A 135 -9.76 -12.85 -7.77
N CYS A 136 -9.75 -12.32 -9.00
CA CYS A 136 -10.70 -12.65 -10.04
C CYS A 136 -10.59 -14.13 -10.45
N GLY A 137 -11.63 -14.92 -10.20
CA GLY A 137 -11.68 -16.34 -10.57
C GLY A 137 -11.51 -16.58 -12.07
N GLN A 138 -12.02 -15.66 -12.92
CA GLN A 138 -11.77 -15.71 -14.37
C GLN A 138 -10.29 -15.52 -14.71
N THR A 139 -9.57 -14.66 -13.98
CA THR A 139 -8.12 -14.50 -14.13
C THR A 139 -7.38 -15.76 -13.73
N LEU A 140 -7.75 -16.40 -12.60
CA LEU A 140 -7.13 -17.65 -12.18
C LEU A 140 -7.24 -18.72 -13.26
N LYS A 141 -8.46 -18.93 -13.80
CA LYS A 141 -8.70 -19.90 -14.87
C LYS A 141 -7.92 -19.58 -16.14
N LYS A 142 -7.97 -18.34 -16.63
CA LYS A 142 -7.27 -17.92 -17.86
C LYS A 142 -5.75 -17.98 -17.74
N ARG A 143 -5.20 -17.87 -16.53
CA ARG A 143 -3.75 -17.86 -16.26
C ARG A 143 -3.22 -19.19 -15.74
N GLY A 144 -4.07 -20.20 -15.56
CA GLY A 144 -3.67 -21.49 -15.03
C GLY A 144 -3.11 -21.41 -13.60
N ILE A 145 -3.66 -20.52 -12.77
CA ILE A 145 -3.27 -20.39 -11.36
C ILE A 145 -4.18 -21.30 -10.53
N ASP A 146 -3.59 -22.19 -9.74
CA ASP A 146 -4.32 -23.07 -8.83
C ASP A 146 -4.85 -22.26 -7.62
N PRO A 147 -6.18 -22.25 -7.37
CA PRO A 147 -6.78 -21.65 -6.17
C PRO A 147 -6.11 -22.01 -4.84
N SER A 148 -5.59 -23.24 -4.69
CA SER A 148 -4.94 -23.69 -3.46
C SER A 148 -3.56 -23.07 -3.23
N THR A 149 -3.00 -22.45 -4.27
CA THR A 149 -1.66 -21.83 -4.23
C THR A 149 -1.70 -20.34 -3.97
N LEU A 150 -2.83 -19.80 -3.52
CA LEU A 150 -2.95 -18.39 -3.16
C LEU A 150 -2.32 -18.10 -1.80
N ALA A 151 -1.84 -16.87 -1.61
CA ALA A 151 -1.34 -16.40 -0.33
C ALA A 151 -2.44 -16.48 0.75
N PRO A 152 -2.10 -16.81 2.01
CA PRO A 152 -3.06 -16.84 3.10
C PRO A 152 -3.86 -15.53 3.22
N GLY A 153 -5.18 -15.64 3.42
CA GLY A 153 -6.08 -14.49 3.51
C GLY A 153 -6.59 -13.94 2.17
N VAL A 154 -6.06 -14.40 1.02
CA VAL A 154 -6.56 -14.03 -0.30
C VAL A 154 -7.77 -14.89 -0.67
N GLY A 155 -8.93 -14.26 -0.83
CA GLY A 155 -10.15 -14.91 -1.29
C GLY A 155 -10.28 -14.95 -2.81
N ILE A 156 -11.28 -15.67 -3.31
CA ILE A 156 -11.60 -15.75 -4.74
C ILE A 156 -12.98 -15.13 -4.96
N ALA A 157 -13.07 -14.22 -5.93
CA ALA A 157 -14.33 -13.64 -6.39
C ALA A 157 -14.75 -14.23 -7.74
N THR A 158 -16.04 -14.15 -8.08
CA THR A 158 -16.56 -14.53 -9.42
C THR A 158 -15.76 -13.82 -10.53
N SER A 159 -15.55 -12.51 -10.38
CA SER A 159 -14.67 -11.72 -11.23
C SER A 159 -14.27 -10.41 -10.52
N ALA A 160 -13.20 -9.76 -11.00
CA ALA A 160 -12.92 -8.38 -10.59
C ALA A 160 -14.03 -7.43 -11.05
N LEU A 161 -14.57 -7.59 -12.26
CA LEU A 161 -15.63 -6.71 -12.79
C LEU A 161 -16.88 -6.70 -11.89
N THR A 162 -17.34 -7.87 -11.45
CA THR A 162 -18.48 -7.97 -10.53
C THR A 162 -18.13 -7.48 -9.14
N THR A 163 -16.89 -7.66 -8.67
CA THR A 163 -16.41 -7.10 -7.41
C THR A 163 -16.43 -5.57 -7.45
N ILE A 164 -15.89 -4.98 -8.53
CA ILE A 164 -15.79 -3.54 -8.71
C ILE A 164 -17.17 -2.92 -8.78
N THR A 165 -18.01 -3.37 -9.72
CA THR A 165 -19.37 -2.85 -9.89
C THR A 165 -20.22 -2.99 -8.62
N THR A 166 -20.16 -4.13 -7.92
CA THR A 166 -20.88 -4.34 -6.65
C THR A 166 -20.45 -3.33 -5.59
N HIS A 167 -19.14 -3.10 -5.42
CA HIS A 167 -18.67 -2.24 -4.34
C HIS A 167 -18.79 -0.76 -4.68
N GLN A 168 -18.58 -0.35 -5.92
CA GLN A 168 -18.88 1.01 -6.36
C GLN A 168 -20.37 1.36 -6.10
N LEU A 169 -21.30 0.46 -6.44
CA LEU A 169 -22.73 0.65 -6.12
C LEU A 169 -23.05 0.64 -4.62
N LYS A 170 -22.18 0.05 -3.79
CA LYS A 170 -22.26 0.13 -2.31
C LYS A 170 -21.58 1.38 -1.72
N GLY A 171 -21.17 2.32 -2.58
CA GLY A 171 -20.56 3.59 -2.22
C GLY A 171 -19.05 3.52 -1.97
N TYR A 172 -18.35 2.53 -2.54
CA TYR A 172 -16.89 2.48 -2.47
C TYR A 172 -16.26 3.41 -3.50
N ALA A 173 -15.34 4.26 -3.06
CA ALA A 173 -14.48 5.05 -3.92
C ALA A 173 -13.41 4.14 -4.54
N MET A 174 -13.30 4.16 -5.87
CA MET A 174 -12.36 3.30 -6.59
C MET A 174 -11.02 4.03 -6.82
N ILE A 175 -9.93 3.36 -6.48
CA ILE A 175 -8.56 3.72 -6.86
C ILE A 175 -8.00 2.59 -7.71
N LYS A 176 -7.39 2.92 -8.84
CA LYS A 176 -6.85 1.93 -9.80
C LYS A 176 -5.32 1.96 -9.81
N TRP A 177 -4.71 0.78 -9.83
CA TRP A 177 -3.26 0.56 -9.90
C TRP A 177 -2.88 -0.52 -10.92
#